data_AF-A0A1H4G5C3-F1
#
_entry.id   AF-A0A1H4G5C3-F1
#
_cell.length_a   1.000
_cell.length_b   1.000
_cell.length_c   1.000
_cell.angle_alpha   90.00
_cell.angle_beta   90.00
_cell.angle_gamma   90.00
#
_symmetry.space_group_name_H-M   'P 1'
#
loop_
_entity.id
_entity.type
_entity.pdbx_description
1 polymer ?
#
loop_
_entity_poly.entity_id
_entity_poly.type
_entity_poly.pdbx_seq_one_letter_code
_entity_poly.pdbx_strand_id
1 'polypeptide(L)'
;MNRRNFLKTLGAVGFATSLPWVSNRVQAANLHTGKILLTLNLGGGWDHSSFSDPRNNPLVNRWASTQVAGEAGNLRYAPMAENAAFFNKYQRYMLVVNGIDIQTNGHEAAERNRNTGNLMQGYPSLNELYAAVAAPTVPMPFVRDGGFAETAGIMPFTVLPDETLLRTLANPNYYDATRSYYANSHVSTLQRFRDERLQAQVSQPNNLPRWQEKLDELQRARAGTGDMNVLGTVLSGTLDRNDLQGQARNGIQNLHLFLTLAAAGMTATGCFSTGGFDTHGNHDTNHANALINTTRLLDYLWTKAEGMGLADRLVVHVTSDVGRTPSYNAGNGKDHWSLGSDIIMAKNAPWANRIVGISGATHEKRAINPNTLQLSESGVQLQPRHVQAELRKLLGIDTHALAQRYDLKAESMALFNPAVSSGITV
;
A
#
# COMPACT_ATOMS: atom_id res chain seq x y z
N MET A 1 -14.83 9.69 25.04
CA MET A 1 -13.67 10.47 24.53
C MET A 1 -14.02 11.95 24.50
N ASN A 2 -13.19 12.79 25.12
CA ASN A 2 -13.46 14.23 25.25
C ASN A 2 -13.12 14.94 23.92
N ARG A 3 -14.10 15.58 23.24
CA ARG A 3 -13.92 16.30 21.94
C ARG A 3 -12.73 17.26 21.93
N ARG A 4 -12.35 17.77 23.11
CA ARG A 4 -11.22 18.68 23.32
C ARG A 4 -9.84 18.02 23.22
N ASN A 5 -9.74 16.71 23.48
CA ASN A 5 -8.50 15.96 23.26
C ASN A 5 -8.34 15.58 21.78
N PHE A 6 -9.44 15.32 21.07
CA PHE A 6 -9.42 14.97 19.64
C PHE A 6 -8.94 16.12 18.73
N LEU A 7 -9.37 17.36 19.00
CA LEU A 7 -8.87 18.55 18.28
C LEU A 7 -7.39 18.85 18.58
N LYS A 8 -6.89 18.45 19.76
CA LYS A 8 -5.46 18.51 20.06
C LYS A 8 -4.67 17.47 19.26
N THR A 9 -5.26 16.30 19.00
CA THR A 9 -4.62 15.25 18.19
C THR A 9 -4.58 15.61 16.71
N LEU A 10 -5.67 16.13 16.13
CA LEU A 10 -5.68 16.62 14.73
C LEU A 10 -4.84 17.88 14.53
N GLY A 11 -4.79 18.79 15.53
CA GLY A 11 -3.90 19.94 15.51
C GLY A 11 -2.41 19.59 15.64
N ALA A 12 -2.08 18.36 16.05
CA ALA A 12 -0.70 17.87 16.19
C ALA A 12 -0.18 17.13 14.96
N VAL A 13 -1.03 16.79 13.98
CA VAL A 13 -0.61 16.03 12.77
C VAL A 13 0.08 16.93 11.73
N GLY A 14 0.16 18.25 11.96
CA GLY A 14 0.77 19.22 11.04
C GLY A 14 2.02 19.96 11.55
N PHE A 15 2.63 19.56 12.67
CA PHE A 15 3.85 20.22 13.19
C PHE A 15 4.99 19.23 13.41
N ALA A 16 5.59 18.77 12.32
CA ALA A 16 6.95 18.21 12.33
C ALA A 16 7.85 19.01 11.38
N THR A 17 7.95 20.33 11.60
CA THR A 17 9.15 21.11 11.27
C THR A 17 9.33 22.22 12.31
N SER A 18 9.95 21.88 13.44
CA SER A 18 10.66 22.89 14.22
C SER A 18 11.98 23.22 13.51
N LEU A 19 11.91 24.00 12.44
CA LEU A 19 13.03 24.78 11.96
C LEU A 19 12.64 26.25 12.07
N PRO A 20 13.47 27.10 12.69
CA PRO A 20 13.23 28.52 12.65
C PRO A 20 13.46 29.00 11.21
N TRP A 21 12.51 29.77 10.69
CA TRP A 21 12.72 30.70 9.57
C TRP A 21 12.89 30.09 8.18
N VAL A 22 11.82 29.47 7.66
CA VAL A 22 11.46 29.64 6.25
C VAL A 22 9.95 29.81 6.20
N SER A 23 9.49 30.94 5.67
CA SER A 23 8.09 31.16 5.31
C SER A 23 7.71 30.21 4.17
N ASN A 24 7.47 28.94 4.49
CA ASN A 24 6.91 28.00 3.54
C ASN A 24 5.48 28.44 3.25
N ARG A 25 5.28 28.97 2.05
CA ARG A 25 3.95 29.22 1.48
C ARG A 25 3.23 27.88 1.41
N VAL A 26 2.37 27.59 2.38
CA VAL A 26 1.48 26.42 2.34
C VAL A 26 0.44 26.69 1.25
N GLN A 27 0.58 26.02 0.10
CA GLN A 27 -0.45 25.99 -0.95
C GLN A 27 -1.75 25.38 -0.41
N ALA A 28 -2.89 25.74 -1.01
CA ALA A 28 -4.13 24.99 -0.85
C ALA A 28 -3.86 23.50 -1.16
N ALA A 29 -4.51 22.58 -0.42
CA ALA A 29 -4.30 21.16 -0.65
C ALA A 29 -4.78 20.81 -2.07
N ASN A 30 -3.83 20.56 -2.97
CA ASN A 30 -4.19 20.03 -4.28
C ASN A 30 -4.56 18.56 -4.10
N LEU A 31 -5.80 18.21 -4.42
CA LEU A 31 -6.24 16.81 -4.43
C LEU A 31 -5.31 15.96 -5.31
N HIS A 32 -4.96 14.77 -4.83
CA HIS A 32 -4.08 13.87 -5.53
C HIS A 32 -4.74 13.25 -6.75
N THR A 33 -4.16 13.50 -7.93
CA THR A 33 -4.61 12.96 -9.22
C THR A 33 -3.65 11.92 -9.80
N GLY A 34 -2.46 11.74 -9.21
CA GLY A 34 -1.43 10.82 -9.68
C GLY A 34 -1.73 9.35 -9.36
N LYS A 35 -0.68 8.51 -9.48
CA LYS A 35 -0.75 7.08 -9.15
C LYS A 35 -1.11 6.85 -7.68
N ILE A 36 -1.85 5.80 -7.39
CA ILE A 36 -2.24 5.42 -6.03
C ILE A 36 -1.46 4.15 -5.69
N LEU A 37 -0.59 4.20 -4.69
CA LEU A 37 0.19 3.05 -4.25
C LEU A 37 -0.52 2.34 -3.08
N LEU A 38 -0.87 1.08 -3.22
CA LEU A 38 -1.27 0.22 -2.10
C LEU A 38 -0.20 -0.85 -1.87
N THR A 39 0.34 -0.90 -0.66
CA THR A 39 1.22 -2.01 -0.23
C THR A 39 0.43 -2.95 0.66
N LEU A 40 0.34 -4.22 0.29
CA LEU A 40 -0.29 -5.28 1.08
C LEU A 40 0.79 -6.20 1.66
N ASN A 41 1.00 -6.09 2.96
CA ASN A 41 1.90 -6.95 3.72
C ASN A 41 1.18 -8.24 4.15
N LEU A 42 1.71 -9.37 3.71
CA LEU A 42 1.24 -10.71 4.06
C LEU A 42 2.07 -11.21 5.25
N GLY A 43 1.60 -10.94 6.45
CA GLY A 43 2.33 -11.19 7.69
C GLY A 43 2.45 -12.68 8.01
N GLY A 44 3.67 -13.10 8.36
CA GLY A 44 3.96 -14.47 8.76
C GLY A 44 4.62 -15.31 7.68
N GLY A 45 5.16 -14.73 6.62
CA GLY A 45 5.95 -15.43 5.62
C GLY A 45 5.14 -16.29 4.69
N TRP A 46 4.67 -15.72 3.58
CA TRP A 46 3.94 -16.49 2.59
C TRP A 46 4.85 -17.54 1.93
N ASP A 47 4.33 -18.76 1.78
CA ASP A 47 4.97 -19.77 0.94
C ASP A 47 4.71 -19.49 -0.55
N HIS A 48 5.72 -18.94 -1.23
CA HIS A 48 5.68 -18.70 -2.66
C HIS A 48 5.58 -19.99 -3.48
N SER A 49 6.02 -21.13 -2.94
CA SER A 49 5.88 -22.45 -3.57
C SER A 49 4.43 -22.92 -3.64
N SER A 50 3.59 -22.44 -2.71
CA SER A 50 2.15 -22.69 -2.64
C SER A 50 1.33 -21.61 -3.35
N PHE A 51 1.97 -20.67 -4.05
CA PHE A 51 1.30 -19.58 -4.74
C PHE A 51 1.89 -19.28 -6.13
N SER A 52 2.95 -18.47 -6.22
CA SER A 52 3.45 -17.84 -7.46
C SER A 52 4.74 -18.42 -8.03
N ASP A 53 5.41 -19.32 -7.32
CA ASP A 53 6.65 -19.97 -7.73
C ASP A 53 6.61 -21.49 -7.46
N PRO A 54 5.61 -22.20 -8.00
CA PRO A 54 5.38 -23.59 -7.68
C PRO A 54 6.53 -24.50 -8.11
N ARG A 55 6.74 -25.57 -7.35
CA ARG A 55 7.67 -26.65 -7.68
C ARG A 55 6.85 -27.94 -7.78
N ASN A 56 6.96 -28.64 -8.90
CA ASN A 56 6.39 -29.99 -9.10
C ASN A 56 7.27 -31.01 -8.36
N ASN A 57 7.44 -30.81 -7.05
CA ASN A 57 8.28 -31.61 -6.17
C ASN A 57 7.53 -31.89 -4.86
N PRO A 58 7.13 -33.15 -4.60
CA PRO A 58 6.43 -33.56 -3.38
C PRO A 58 7.17 -33.23 -2.07
N LEU A 59 8.51 -33.09 -2.12
CA LEU A 59 9.31 -32.70 -0.96
C LEU A 59 9.12 -31.23 -0.58
N VAL A 60 8.83 -30.38 -1.57
CA VAL A 60 8.55 -28.95 -1.37
C VAL A 60 7.08 -28.75 -1.04
N ASN A 61 6.18 -29.39 -1.79
CA ASN A 61 4.74 -29.25 -1.61
C ASN A 61 3.99 -30.57 -1.78
N ARG A 62 3.12 -30.89 -0.83
CA ARG A 62 2.34 -32.13 -0.86
C ARG A 62 1.38 -32.23 -2.05
N TRP A 63 0.83 -31.11 -2.51
CA TRP A 63 -0.04 -31.08 -3.70
C TRP A 63 0.66 -31.63 -4.94
N ALA A 64 1.99 -31.54 -5.03
CA ALA A 64 2.77 -32.02 -6.17
C ALA A 64 2.82 -33.55 -6.26
N SER A 65 2.30 -34.26 -5.26
CA SER A 65 2.18 -35.73 -5.29
C SER A 65 1.05 -36.20 -6.22
N THR A 66 0.07 -35.34 -6.47
CA THR A 66 -1.15 -35.70 -7.22
C THR A 66 -1.52 -34.68 -8.30
N GLN A 67 -0.90 -33.51 -8.29
CA GLN A 67 -1.19 -32.41 -9.21
C GLN A 67 0.11 -31.80 -9.75
N VAL A 68 0.00 -31.04 -10.84
CA VAL A 68 1.09 -30.24 -11.41
C VAL A 68 0.74 -28.77 -11.34
N ALA A 69 1.76 -27.92 -11.26
CA ALA A 69 1.61 -26.46 -11.38
C ALA A 69 0.75 -26.09 -12.60
N GLY A 70 -0.16 -25.15 -12.41
CA GLY A 70 -0.93 -24.58 -13.50
C GLY A 70 -0.27 -23.34 -14.07
N GLU A 71 -0.83 -22.87 -15.20
CA GLU A 71 -0.30 -21.78 -16.00
C GLU A 71 -1.42 -20.77 -16.30
N ALA A 72 -1.09 -19.48 -16.28
CA ALA A 72 -1.98 -18.40 -16.70
C ALA A 72 -1.16 -17.33 -17.43
N GLY A 73 -1.24 -17.31 -18.76
CA GLY A 73 -0.36 -16.46 -19.57
C GLY A 73 1.09 -16.92 -19.45
N ASN A 74 1.99 -16.02 -19.09
CA ASN A 74 3.40 -16.35 -18.81
C ASN A 74 3.68 -16.43 -17.30
N LEU A 75 2.68 -16.81 -16.52
CA LEU A 75 2.78 -17.00 -15.07
C LEU A 75 2.43 -18.43 -14.70
N ARG A 76 2.97 -18.88 -13.57
CA ARG A 76 2.71 -20.19 -12.99
C ARG A 76 2.03 -20.04 -11.64
N TYR A 77 1.18 -20.99 -11.29
CA TYR A 77 0.52 -21.02 -9.99
C TYR A 77 0.46 -22.43 -9.38
N ALA A 78 0.51 -22.50 -8.06
CA ALA A 78 0.26 -23.76 -7.35
C ALA A 78 -1.24 -24.13 -7.45
N PRO A 79 -1.59 -25.39 -7.76
CA PRO A 79 -2.95 -25.85 -8.00
C PRO A 79 -3.71 -26.11 -6.68
N MET A 80 -3.89 -25.05 -5.88
CA MET A 80 -4.57 -25.09 -4.59
C MET A 80 -5.31 -23.78 -4.32
N ALA A 81 -6.12 -23.76 -3.26
CA ALA A 81 -6.92 -22.61 -2.87
C ALA A 81 -7.73 -22.06 -4.06
N GLU A 82 -7.78 -20.73 -4.22
CA GLU A 82 -8.41 -20.06 -5.37
C GLU A 82 -7.37 -19.53 -6.38
N ASN A 83 -6.14 -20.06 -6.35
CA ASN A 83 -5.02 -19.57 -7.14
C ASN A 83 -5.33 -19.58 -8.64
N ALA A 84 -5.87 -20.69 -9.16
CA ALA A 84 -6.19 -20.80 -10.59
C ALA A 84 -7.14 -19.68 -11.05
N ALA A 85 -8.21 -19.41 -10.30
CA ALA A 85 -9.16 -18.35 -10.63
C ALA A 85 -8.50 -16.96 -10.56
N PHE A 86 -7.71 -16.71 -9.52
CA PHE A 86 -7.02 -15.44 -9.33
C PHE A 86 -6.01 -15.15 -10.45
N PHE A 87 -5.12 -16.09 -10.75
CA PHE A 87 -4.09 -15.93 -11.79
C PHE A 87 -4.71 -15.80 -13.19
N ASN A 88 -5.75 -16.58 -13.51
CA ASN A 88 -6.44 -16.45 -14.80
C ASN A 88 -7.11 -15.08 -14.96
N LYS A 89 -7.72 -14.54 -13.89
CA LYS A 89 -8.34 -13.21 -13.92
C LYS A 89 -7.31 -12.07 -14.03
N TYR A 90 -6.18 -12.19 -13.33
CA TYR A 90 -5.26 -11.07 -13.11
C TYR A 90 -3.88 -11.22 -13.78
N GLN A 91 -3.61 -12.25 -14.58
CA GLN A 91 -2.29 -12.45 -15.21
C GLN A 91 -1.76 -11.20 -15.94
N ARG A 92 -2.64 -10.45 -16.62
CA ARG A 92 -2.29 -9.20 -17.34
C ARG A 92 -2.09 -7.98 -16.45
N TYR A 93 -2.33 -8.11 -15.15
CA TYR A 93 -2.14 -7.06 -14.18
C TYR A 93 -0.83 -7.24 -13.43
N MET A 94 -0.29 -8.46 -13.36
CA MET A 94 0.75 -8.79 -12.39
C MET A 94 2.13 -9.08 -12.99
N LEU A 95 3.16 -8.64 -12.28
CA LEU A 95 4.55 -9.07 -12.37
C LEU A 95 4.87 -9.89 -11.14
N VAL A 96 5.33 -11.12 -11.33
CA VAL A 96 5.79 -11.98 -10.23
C VAL A 96 7.31 -11.84 -10.11
N VAL A 97 7.79 -11.47 -8.92
CA VAL A 97 9.20 -11.31 -8.61
C VAL A 97 9.63 -12.42 -7.67
N ASN A 98 10.38 -13.40 -8.16
CA ASN A 98 10.80 -14.57 -7.36
C ASN A 98 12.27 -14.48 -6.97
N GLY A 99 12.66 -15.21 -5.92
CA GLY A 99 14.07 -15.36 -5.55
C GLY A 99 14.69 -14.13 -4.88
N ILE A 100 13.90 -13.36 -4.15
CA ILE A 100 14.41 -12.20 -3.42
C ILE A 100 15.11 -12.68 -2.14
N ASP A 101 16.43 -12.51 -2.07
CA ASP A 101 17.22 -12.73 -0.86
C ASP A 101 16.94 -11.64 0.17
N ILE A 102 16.18 -11.99 1.20
CA ILE A 102 15.75 -11.11 2.28
C ILE A 102 16.91 -10.83 3.26
N GLN A 103 17.98 -11.62 3.21
CA GLN A 103 19.19 -11.52 4.04
C GLN A 103 18.96 -11.75 5.55
N THR A 104 17.74 -12.11 5.94
CA THR A 104 17.33 -12.45 7.31
C THR A 104 16.15 -13.41 7.26
N ASN A 105 15.91 -14.15 8.34
CA ASN A 105 14.75 -15.02 8.54
C ASN A 105 13.95 -14.64 9.80
N GLY A 106 14.21 -13.48 10.41
CA GLY A 106 13.44 -12.96 11.54
C GLY A 106 12.42 -11.91 11.08
N HIS A 107 11.17 -12.03 11.55
CA HIS A 107 10.03 -11.19 11.10
C HIS A 107 10.34 -9.69 11.09
N GLU A 108 10.78 -9.12 12.21
CA GLU A 108 10.95 -7.67 12.34
C GLU A 108 11.98 -7.09 11.36
N ALA A 109 13.17 -7.70 11.30
CA ALA A 109 14.20 -7.27 10.37
C ALA A 109 13.80 -7.51 8.91
N ALA A 110 13.07 -8.61 8.65
CA ALA A 110 12.60 -8.93 7.32
C ALA A 110 11.53 -7.93 6.86
N GLU A 111 10.47 -7.70 7.65
CA GLU A 111 9.42 -6.73 7.35
C GLU A 111 10.01 -5.35 7.04
N ARG A 112 10.97 -4.87 7.85
CA ARG A 112 11.69 -3.63 7.58
C ARG A 112 12.43 -3.65 6.25
N ASN A 113 13.21 -4.70 5.98
CA ASN A 113 13.97 -4.80 4.74
C ASN A 113 13.04 -4.84 3.52
N ARG A 114 11.92 -5.55 3.62
CA ARG A 114 10.92 -5.70 2.56
C ARG A 114 10.23 -4.38 2.22
N ASN A 115 9.93 -3.55 3.22
CA ASN A 115 9.20 -2.29 3.02
C ASN A 115 10.11 -1.09 2.72
N THR A 116 11.39 -1.13 3.11
CA THR A 116 12.32 0.00 2.97
C THR A 116 13.45 -0.26 1.97
N GLY A 117 13.79 -1.52 1.73
CA GLY A 117 14.97 -1.95 0.99
C GLY A 117 16.26 -1.94 1.81
N ASN A 118 16.17 -1.76 3.13
CA ASN A 118 17.33 -1.73 4.02
C ASN A 118 17.07 -2.48 5.34
N LEU A 119 18.07 -3.22 5.83
CA LEU A 119 18.00 -3.88 7.14
C LEU A 119 18.20 -2.91 8.31
N MET A 120 18.85 -1.77 8.07
CA MET A 120 19.06 -0.72 9.06
C MET A 120 17.81 0.13 9.22
N GLN A 121 17.60 0.65 10.43
CA GLN A 121 16.57 1.66 10.69
C GLN A 121 16.93 3.00 10.04
N GLY A 122 15.93 3.88 9.90
CA GLY A 122 16.12 5.25 9.40
C GLY A 122 15.93 5.42 7.89
N TYR A 123 15.58 4.35 7.17
CA TYR A 123 15.10 4.43 5.79
C TYR A 123 13.57 4.50 5.75
N PRO A 124 12.98 5.39 4.94
CA PRO A 124 11.53 5.45 4.80
C PRO A 124 11.02 4.22 4.08
N SER A 125 9.80 3.80 4.41
CA SER A 125 9.08 2.86 3.56
C SER A 125 8.80 3.47 2.18
N LEU A 126 8.52 2.62 1.18
CA LEU A 126 8.11 3.10 -0.14
C LEU A 126 6.88 4.02 -0.05
N ASN A 127 5.90 3.65 0.77
CA ASN A 127 4.69 4.43 0.99
C ASN A 127 5.01 5.80 1.59
N GLU A 128 5.80 5.86 2.66
CA GLU A 128 6.21 7.12 3.27
C GLU A 128 6.92 8.04 2.26
N LEU A 129 7.91 7.50 1.54
CA LEU A 129 8.67 8.27 0.57
C LEU A 129 7.80 8.74 -0.60
N TYR A 130 6.93 7.88 -1.12
CA TYR A 130 6.01 8.23 -2.20
C TYR A 130 5.03 9.32 -1.77
N ALA A 131 4.47 9.22 -0.57
CA ALA A 131 3.58 10.24 0.00
C ALA A 131 4.27 11.61 0.14
N ALA A 132 5.52 11.61 0.63
CA ALA A 132 6.32 12.82 0.80
C ALA A 132 6.63 13.54 -0.52
N VAL A 133 6.77 12.79 -1.62
CA VAL A 133 7.11 13.33 -2.94
C VAL A 133 5.86 13.67 -3.76
N ALA A 134 4.92 12.74 -3.85
CA ALA A 134 3.80 12.83 -4.79
C ALA A 134 2.62 13.62 -4.24
N ALA A 135 2.44 13.69 -2.92
CA ALA A 135 1.29 14.36 -2.32
C ALA A 135 1.60 15.06 -0.98
N PRO A 136 2.65 15.89 -0.88
CA PRO A 136 3.07 16.49 0.40
C PRO A 136 2.03 17.43 1.04
N THR A 137 1.04 17.89 0.27
CA THR A 137 0.02 18.84 0.72
C THR A 137 -1.38 18.25 0.89
N VAL A 138 -1.60 16.96 0.56
CA VAL A 138 -2.94 16.38 0.76
C VAL A 138 -3.19 16.10 2.25
N PRO A 139 -4.45 16.04 2.71
CA PRO A 139 -4.75 15.89 4.13
C PRO A 139 -4.24 14.59 4.78
N MET A 140 -4.30 13.47 4.05
CA MET A 140 -3.95 12.13 4.54
C MET A 140 -3.07 11.40 3.51
N PRO A 141 -1.87 11.92 3.23
CA PRO A 141 -1.06 11.52 2.08
C PRO A 141 -0.65 10.05 2.13
N PHE A 142 -0.46 9.54 3.34
CA PHE A 142 -0.19 8.15 3.65
C PHE A 142 -1.20 7.67 4.69
N VAL A 143 -2.01 6.66 4.36
CA VAL A 143 -2.88 5.96 5.32
C VAL A 143 -2.39 4.56 5.65
N ARG A 144 -2.70 4.07 6.84
CA ARG A 144 -2.32 2.71 7.26
C ARG A 144 -3.45 1.95 7.96
N ASP A 145 -3.58 0.69 7.58
CA ASP A 145 -4.44 -0.33 8.20
C ASP A 145 -3.62 -1.63 8.39
N GLY A 146 -2.60 -1.54 9.23
CA GLY A 146 -1.63 -2.62 9.49
C GLY A 146 -0.38 -2.61 8.61
N GLY A 147 0.45 -3.65 8.77
CA GLY A 147 1.75 -3.79 8.14
C GLY A 147 2.83 -2.90 8.76
N PHE A 148 3.86 -2.60 7.98
CA PHE A 148 5.05 -1.89 8.45
C PHE A 148 4.74 -0.48 8.96
N ALA A 149 5.25 -0.17 10.15
CA ALA A 149 4.88 1.04 10.89
C ALA A 149 6.04 2.00 11.17
N GLU A 150 7.29 1.58 11.00
CA GLU A 150 8.43 2.48 11.21
C GLU A 150 8.45 3.56 10.12
N THR A 151 8.92 4.75 10.50
CA THR A 151 8.99 5.93 9.65
C THR A 151 10.35 6.60 9.81
N ALA A 152 10.88 7.16 8.72
CA ALA A 152 12.08 8.00 8.76
C ALA A 152 11.80 9.45 9.20
N GLY A 153 10.54 9.77 9.52
CA GLY A 153 10.10 11.09 9.95
C GLY A 153 9.94 12.10 8.81
N ILE A 154 9.85 11.64 7.56
CA ILE A 154 9.69 12.53 6.39
C ILE A 154 8.23 12.75 6.02
N MET A 155 7.36 11.77 6.33
CA MET A 155 5.92 11.92 6.18
C MET A 155 5.19 11.01 7.19
N PRO A 156 4.37 11.55 8.11
CA PRO A 156 3.60 10.73 9.02
C PRO A 156 2.49 9.97 8.26
N PHE A 157 2.18 8.76 8.72
CA PHE A 157 0.95 8.08 8.31
C PHE A 157 -0.23 8.54 9.17
N THR A 158 -1.42 8.45 8.59
CA THR A 158 -2.70 8.50 9.31
C THR A 158 -3.23 7.08 9.46
N VAL A 159 -3.58 6.66 10.68
CA VAL A 159 -4.31 5.39 10.85
C VAL A 159 -5.64 5.52 10.11
N LEU A 160 -5.98 4.53 9.28
CA LEU A 160 -7.16 4.58 8.42
C LEU A 160 -8.40 4.94 9.26
N PRO A 161 -9.02 6.10 9.02
CA PRO A 161 -10.17 6.53 9.79
C PRO A 161 -11.35 5.57 9.59
N ASP A 162 -12.10 5.28 10.66
CA ASP A 162 -13.32 4.50 10.54
C ASP A 162 -14.43 5.26 9.78
N GLU A 163 -15.50 4.54 9.43
CA GLU A 163 -16.64 5.09 8.71
C GLU A 163 -17.28 6.29 9.43
N THR A 164 -17.41 6.25 10.75
CA THR A 164 -18.06 7.31 11.52
C THR A 164 -17.24 8.58 11.48
N LEU A 165 -15.91 8.45 11.64
CA LEU A 165 -14.98 9.56 11.56
C LEU A 165 -14.98 10.15 10.14
N LEU A 166 -14.93 9.33 9.10
CA LEU A 166 -14.96 9.84 7.72
C LEU A 166 -16.26 10.55 7.38
N ARG A 167 -17.41 10.03 7.82
CA ARG A 167 -18.71 10.70 7.65
C ARG A 167 -18.75 12.03 8.39
N THR A 168 -18.21 12.09 9.60
CA THR A 168 -18.12 13.32 10.40
C THR A 168 -17.19 14.35 9.75
N LEU A 169 -16.08 13.90 9.18
CA LEU A 169 -15.12 14.75 8.48
C LEU A 169 -15.69 15.29 7.16
N ALA A 170 -16.41 14.45 6.42
CA ALA A 170 -17.07 14.83 5.17
C ALA A 170 -18.24 15.80 5.39
N ASN A 171 -19.02 15.59 6.45
CA ASN A 171 -20.14 16.44 6.81
C ASN A 171 -20.32 16.46 8.34
N PRO A 172 -19.84 17.52 9.03
CA PRO A 172 -20.01 17.65 10.47
C PRO A 172 -21.47 17.73 10.95
N ASN A 173 -22.41 18.00 10.04
CA ASN A 173 -23.85 18.02 10.30
C ASN A 173 -24.50 16.63 10.05
N TYR A 174 -23.74 15.62 9.63
CA TYR A 174 -24.23 14.27 9.41
C TYR A 174 -24.60 13.59 10.73
N TYR A 175 -25.84 13.07 10.82
CA TYR A 175 -26.27 12.21 11.92
C TYR A 175 -26.33 10.75 11.47
N ASP A 176 -27.09 10.48 10.41
CA ASP A 176 -27.16 9.21 9.72
C ASP A 176 -27.54 9.43 8.24
N ALA A 177 -27.83 8.35 7.51
CA ALA A 177 -28.15 8.40 6.09
C ALA A 177 -29.38 9.26 5.74
N THR A 178 -30.31 9.49 6.68
CA THR A 178 -31.56 10.24 6.44
C THR A 178 -31.69 11.50 7.30
N ARG A 179 -30.84 11.68 8.31
CA ARG A 179 -30.93 12.77 9.28
C ARG A 179 -29.65 13.59 9.34
N SER A 180 -29.84 14.86 9.66
CA SER A 180 -28.76 15.79 10.02
C SER A 180 -29.02 16.38 11.41
N TYR A 181 -27.97 16.83 12.10
CA TYR A 181 -28.10 17.43 13.43
C TYR A 181 -28.90 18.75 13.40
N TYR A 182 -28.72 19.54 12.35
CA TYR A 182 -29.37 20.82 12.13
C TYR A 182 -29.94 20.90 10.71
N ALA A 183 -30.95 21.76 10.51
CA ALA A 183 -31.42 22.10 9.17
C ALA A 183 -30.29 22.76 8.35
N ASN A 184 -30.18 22.43 7.06
CA ASN A 184 -29.14 22.97 6.19
C ASN A 184 -29.15 24.51 6.16
N SER A 185 -30.33 25.15 6.25
CA SER A 185 -30.47 26.60 6.33
C SER A 185 -29.76 27.21 7.56
N HIS A 186 -29.79 26.52 8.71
CA HIS A 186 -29.10 26.96 9.92
C HIS A 186 -27.59 26.81 9.77
N VAL A 187 -27.13 25.70 9.17
CA VAL A 187 -25.69 25.49 8.88
C VAL A 187 -25.16 26.54 7.91
N SER A 188 -25.88 26.83 6.83
CA SER A 188 -25.52 27.86 5.87
C SER A 188 -25.48 29.25 6.52
N THR A 189 -26.42 29.56 7.42
CA THR A 189 -26.42 30.81 8.18
C THR A 189 -25.20 30.91 9.10
N LEU A 190 -24.86 29.83 9.80
CA LEU A 190 -23.66 29.75 10.65
C LEU A 190 -22.36 29.90 9.84
N GLN A 191 -22.26 29.26 8.68
CA GLN A 191 -21.11 29.37 7.78
C GLN A 191 -20.95 30.82 7.31
N ARG A 192 -22.04 31.45 6.82
CA ARG A 192 -22.03 32.84 6.39
C ARG A 192 -21.50 33.78 7.48
N PHE A 193 -22.08 33.75 8.69
CA PHE A 193 -21.63 34.64 9.76
C PHE A 193 -20.20 34.35 10.23
N ARG A 194 -19.77 33.09 10.17
CA ARG A 194 -18.38 32.71 10.48
C ARG A 194 -17.39 33.28 9.46
N ASP A 195 -17.77 33.33 8.19
CA ASP A 195 -16.93 33.83 7.11
C ASP A 195 -16.93 35.36 7.07
N GLU A 196 -18.08 36.00 7.25
CA GLU A 196 -18.19 37.46 7.43
C GLU A 196 -17.32 37.93 8.60
N ARG A 197 -17.37 37.25 9.75
CA ARG A 197 -16.52 37.56 10.90
C ARG A 197 -15.04 37.42 10.58
N LEU A 198 -14.65 36.35 9.88
CA LEU A 198 -13.24 36.13 9.54
C LEU A 198 -12.75 37.20 8.57
N GLN A 199 -13.53 37.52 7.54
CA GLN A 199 -13.22 38.60 6.58
C GLN A 199 -13.08 39.95 7.28
N ALA A 200 -13.99 40.27 8.20
CA ALA A 200 -13.92 41.51 8.98
C ALA A 200 -12.69 41.57 9.92
N GLN A 201 -12.17 40.42 10.37
CA GLN A 201 -10.94 40.38 11.18
C GLN A 201 -9.68 40.47 10.32
N VAL A 202 -9.67 39.82 9.15
CA VAL A 202 -8.55 39.85 8.19
C VAL A 202 -8.35 41.25 7.61
N SER A 203 -9.44 42.01 7.39
CA SER A 203 -9.39 43.35 6.81
C SER A 203 -9.02 44.48 7.79
N GLN A 204 -8.73 44.16 9.06
CA GLN A 204 -8.36 45.18 10.05
C GLN A 204 -6.97 45.76 9.75
N PRO A 205 -6.83 47.08 9.54
CA PRO A 205 -5.55 47.69 9.14
C PRO A 205 -4.48 47.66 10.25
N ASN A 206 -4.90 47.46 11.51
CA ASN A 206 -4.04 47.52 12.69
C ASN A 206 -3.71 46.13 13.25
N ASN A 207 -3.87 45.06 12.46
CA ASN A 207 -3.48 43.73 12.89
C ASN A 207 -1.97 43.66 13.12
N LEU A 208 -1.56 43.24 14.32
CA LEU A 208 -0.16 42.91 14.58
C LEU A 208 0.27 41.75 13.67
N PRO A 209 1.55 41.69 13.23
CA PRO A 209 2.02 40.66 12.30
C PRO A 209 1.68 39.23 12.73
N ARG A 210 1.90 38.90 14.01
CA ARG A 210 1.58 37.58 14.57
C ARG A 210 0.08 37.25 14.54
N TRP A 211 -0.79 38.25 14.68
CA TRP A 211 -2.24 38.04 14.63
C TRP A 211 -2.71 37.84 13.19
N GLN A 212 -2.15 38.60 12.25
CA GLN A 212 -2.39 38.40 10.83
C GLN A 212 -2.02 36.98 10.39
N GLU A 213 -0.84 36.48 10.81
CA GLU A 213 -0.43 35.10 10.54
C GLU A 213 -1.44 34.07 11.03
N LYS A 214 -2.02 34.28 12.23
CA LYS A 214 -3.01 33.36 12.80
C LYS A 214 -4.37 33.44 12.11
N LEU A 215 -4.78 34.62 11.65
CA LEU A 215 -5.98 34.76 10.82
C LEU A 215 -5.79 34.08 9.46
N ASP A 216 -4.62 34.24 8.84
CA ASP A 216 -4.32 33.58 7.59
C ASP A 216 -4.26 32.05 7.75
N GLU A 217 -3.70 31.54 8.87
CA GLU A 217 -3.74 30.12 9.21
C GLU A 217 -5.19 29.61 9.34
N LEU A 218 -6.05 30.36 10.05
CA LEU A 218 -7.45 30.01 10.21
C LEU A 218 -8.21 30.04 8.88
N GLN A 219 -7.94 31.02 8.03
CA GLN A 219 -8.54 31.13 6.70
C GLN A 219 -8.14 29.95 5.82
N ARG A 220 -6.85 29.56 5.84
CA ARG A 220 -6.36 28.37 5.12
C ARG A 220 -6.98 27.08 5.63
N ALA A 221 -7.04 26.89 6.95
CA ALA A 221 -7.66 25.70 7.55
C ALA A 221 -9.14 25.56 7.17
N ARG A 222 -9.84 26.69 6.97
CA ARG A 222 -11.24 26.68 6.48
C ARG A 222 -11.33 26.46 4.99
N ALA A 223 -10.42 26.98 4.17
CA ALA A 223 -10.39 26.69 2.74
C ALA A 223 -10.25 25.17 2.47
N GLY A 224 -9.43 24.46 3.25
CA GLY A 224 -9.29 23.00 3.19
C GLY A 224 -10.53 22.20 3.60
N THR A 225 -11.56 22.84 4.19
CA THR A 225 -12.85 22.16 4.41
C THR A 225 -13.63 21.97 3.10
N GLY A 226 -13.33 22.75 2.05
CA GLY A 226 -13.85 22.53 0.70
C GLY A 226 -13.40 21.19 0.14
N ASP A 227 -12.14 20.81 0.38
CA ASP A 227 -11.59 19.51 -0.02
C ASP A 227 -12.29 18.35 0.69
N MET A 228 -12.69 18.57 1.95
CA MET A 228 -13.46 17.58 2.72
C MET A 228 -14.89 17.36 2.23
N ASN A 229 -15.50 18.35 1.57
CA ASN A 229 -16.81 18.18 0.95
C ASN A 229 -16.75 17.20 -0.24
N VAL A 230 -15.60 17.10 -0.93
CA VAL A 230 -15.40 16.13 -2.02
C VAL A 230 -15.53 14.70 -1.49
N LEU A 231 -15.05 14.42 -0.28
CA LEU A 231 -15.27 13.13 0.36
C LEU A 231 -16.75 12.81 0.54
N GLY A 232 -17.59 13.81 0.86
CA GLY A 232 -19.04 13.63 0.93
C GLY A 232 -19.70 13.24 -0.39
N THR A 233 -19.09 13.58 -1.53
CA THR A 233 -19.60 13.21 -2.88
C THR A 233 -19.22 11.79 -3.28
N VAL A 234 -18.10 11.27 -2.76
CA VAL A 234 -17.56 9.95 -3.10
C VAL A 234 -17.98 8.89 -2.08
N LEU A 235 -18.13 9.28 -0.82
CA LEU A 235 -18.49 8.38 0.27
C LEU A 235 -19.92 7.85 0.08
N SER A 236 -20.03 6.57 -0.24
CA SER A 236 -21.31 5.91 -0.44
C SER A 236 -22.18 5.93 0.81
N GLY A 237 -23.50 5.77 0.61
CA GLY A 237 -24.46 5.59 1.70
C GLY A 237 -24.15 4.35 2.55
N THR A 238 -23.66 3.27 1.92
CA THR A 238 -23.28 2.01 2.59
C THR A 238 -21.90 1.56 2.13
N LEU A 239 -21.04 1.20 3.08
CA LEU A 239 -19.75 0.57 2.79
C LEU A 239 -19.89 -0.94 2.65
N ASP A 240 -19.17 -1.48 1.68
CA ASP A 240 -19.11 -2.92 1.46
C ASP A 240 -18.37 -3.60 2.61
N ARG A 241 -18.88 -4.75 3.05
CA ARG A 241 -18.28 -5.59 4.11
C ARG A 241 -18.05 -7.03 3.64
N ASN A 242 -18.60 -7.38 2.48
CA ASN A 242 -18.57 -8.70 1.91
C ASN A 242 -17.64 -8.70 0.70
N ASP A 243 -16.94 -9.82 0.49
CA ASP A 243 -16.25 -10.09 -0.76
C ASP A 243 -17.23 -10.22 -1.93
N LEU A 244 -16.69 -10.39 -3.14
CA LEU A 244 -17.49 -10.53 -4.36
C LEU A 244 -18.29 -11.85 -4.41
N GLN A 245 -18.10 -12.77 -3.46
CA GLN A 245 -18.89 -13.98 -3.29
C GLN A 245 -19.96 -13.83 -2.19
N GLY A 246 -20.15 -12.62 -1.66
CA GLY A 246 -21.14 -12.31 -0.63
C GLY A 246 -20.75 -12.74 0.78
N GLN A 247 -19.50 -13.14 1.02
CA GLN A 247 -19.02 -13.55 2.35
C GLN A 247 -18.39 -12.36 3.08
N ALA A 248 -18.78 -12.14 4.33
CA ALA A 248 -18.17 -11.12 5.19
C ALA A 248 -16.68 -11.43 5.38
N ARG A 249 -15.81 -10.44 5.14
CA ARG A 249 -14.36 -10.59 5.30
C ARG A 249 -13.72 -9.36 5.93
N ASN A 250 -12.79 -9.62 6.85
CA ASN A 250 -11.95 -8.59 7.43
C ASN A 250 -11.14 -7.91 6.33
N GLY A 251 -11.13 -6.57 6.33
CA GLY A 251 -10.39 -5.76 5.36
C GLY A 251 -11.20 -5.23 4.18
N ILE A 252 -12.35 -5.83 3.82
CA ILE A 252 -13.17 -5.33 2.69
C ILE A 252 -13.62 -3.88 2.92
N GLN A 253 -14.16 -3.60 4.12
CA GLN A 253 -14.58 -2.25 4.49
C GLN A 253 -13.40 -1.29 4.45
N ASN A 254 -12.23 -1.70 4.93
CA ASN A 254 -11.04 -0.87 5.00
C ASN A 254 -10.49 -0.55 3.61
N LEU A 255 -10.49 -1.52 2.69
CA LEU A 255 -10.14 -1.30 1.28
C LEU A 255 -11.15 -0.37 0.60
N HIS A 256 -12.44 -0.50 0.89
CA HIS A 256 -13.45 0.45 0.39
C HIS A 256 -13.15 1.87 0.87
N LEU A 257 -12.89 2.04 2.17
CA LEU A 257 -12.58 3.36 2.74
C LEU A 257 -11.34 3.98 2.11
N PHE A 258 -10.29 3.18 1.90
CA PHE A 258 -9.10 3.65 1.18
C PHE A 258 -9.41 4.10 -0.24
N LEU A 259 -10.16 3.33 -1.02
CA LEU A 259 -10.55 3.71 -2.37
C LEU A 259 -11.40 4.98 -2.37
N THR A 260 -12.28 5.16 -1.40
CA THR A 260 -13.05 6.39 -1.22
C THR A 260 -12.15 7.60 -0.95
N LEU A 261 -11.16 7.47 -0.06
CA LEU A 261 -10.17 8.52 0.20
C LEU A 261 -9.34 8.84 -1.05
N ALA A 262 -8.95 7.82 -1.81
CA ALA A 262 -8.15 7.97 -3.02
C ALA A 262 -8.95 8.60 -4.17
N ALA A 263 -10.23 8.26 -4.32
CA ALA A 263 -11.15 8.91 -5.26
C ALA A 263 -11.43 10.36 -4.89
N ALA A 264 -11.49 10.68 -3.60
CA ALA A 264 -11.54 12.06 -3.13
C ALA A 264 -10.20 12.81 -3.25
N GLY A 265 -9.12 12.15 -3.69
CA GLY A 265 -7.78 12.74 -3.82
C GLY A 265 -7.12 13.10 -2.48
N MET A 266 -7.59 12.53 -1.37
CA MET A 266 -7.10 12.85 -0.03
C MET A 266 -5.88 12.04 0.39
N THR A 267 -5.60 10.96 -0.34
CA THR A 267 -4.47 10.07 -0.09
C THR A 267 -3.79 9.68 -1.39
N ALA A 268 -2.47 9.51 -1.33
CA ALA A 268 -1.68 8.97 -2.44
C ALA A 268 -1.31 7.51 -2.21
N THR A 269 -1.29 7.05 -0.96
CA THR A 269 -0.84 5.70 -0.65
C THR A 269 -1.40 5.11 0.62
N GLY A 270 -1.55 3.78 0.61
CA GLY A 270 -2.02 2.98 1.73
C GLY A 270 -1.10 1.79 2.02
N CYS A 271 -0.81 1.55 3.30
CA CYS A 271 -0.18 0.31 3.76
C CYS A 271 -1.20 -0.53 4.53
N PHE A 272 -1.39 -1.77 4.10
CA PHE A 272 -2.36 -2.72 4.62
C PHE A 272 -1.65 -4.01 5.02
N SER A 273 -2.26 -4.79 5.91
CA SER A 273 -1.80 -6.15 6.15
C SER A 273 -2.91 -7.16 6.27
N THR A 274 -2.62 -8.38 5.87
CA THR A 274 -3.37 -9.58 6.26
C THR A 274 -2.38 -10.65 6.73
N GLY A 275 -2.83 -11.59 7.55
CA GLY A 275 -1.97 -12.56 8.23
C GLY A 275 -2.43 -13.99 8.06
N GLY A 276 -1.90 -14.87 8.91
CA GLY A 276 -2.17 -16.31 8.87
C GLY A 276 -1.14 -17.12 8.07
N PHE A 277 -0.04 -16.49 7.66
CA PHE A 277 1.02 -17.16 6.90
C PHE A 277 2.07 -17.83 7.79
N ASP A 278 2.14 -17.51 9.08
CA ASP A 278 3.11 -18.06 10.03
C ASP A 278 2.76 -19.50 10.45
N THR A 279 2.99 -20.41 9.52
CA THR A 279 2.37 -21.73 9.49
C THR A 279 3.36 -22.82 9.87
N HIS A 280 3.85 -22.74 11.11
CA HIS A 280 4.72 -23.76 11.73
C HIS A 280 4.03 -25.10 12.01
N GLY A 281 2.71 -25.19 11.79
CA GLY A 281 1.95 -26.43 11.78
C GLY A 281 0.73 -26.34 10.87
N ASN A 282 0.23 -27.50 10.43
CA ASN A 282 -0.91 -27.65 9.51
C ASN A 282 -0.84 -26.69 8.29
N HIS A 283 0.35 -26.63 7.66
CA HIS A 283 0.68 -25.62 6.65
C HIS A 283 -0.34 -25.56 5.53
N ASP A 284 -0.67 -26.69 4.91
CA ASP A 284 -1.51 -26.74 3.72
C ASP A 284 -2.90 -26.11 3.95
N THR A 285 -3.52 -26.39 5.10
CA THR A 285 -4.83 -25.84 5.45
C THR A 285 -4.75 -24.37 5.83
N ASN A 286 -3.82 -24.00 6.71
CA ASN A 286 -3.72 -22.65 7.22
C ASN A 286 -3.28 -21.66 6.12
N HIS A 287 -2.29 -22.05 5.33
CA HIS A 287 -1.79 -21.26 4.21
C HIS A 287 -2.83 -21.13 3.10
N ALA A 288 -3.56 -22.20 2.76
CA ALA A 288 -4.67 -22.13 1.80
C ALA A 288 -5.76 -21.14 2.24
N ASN A 289 -6.15 -21.13 3.52
CA ASN A 289 -7.14 -20.19 4.05
C ASN A 289 -6.64 -18.74 3.97
N ALA A 290 -5.37 -18.49 4.29
CA ALA A 290 -4.75 -17.18 4.17
C ALA A 290 -4.67 -16.70 2.70
N LEU A 291 -4.38 -17.61 1.77
CA LEU A 291 -4.40 -17.34 0.32
C LEU A 291 -5.81 -17.01 -0.19
N ILE A 292 -6.83 -17.76 0.24
CA ILE A 292 -8.23 -17.46 -0.11
C ILE A 292 -8.60 -16.06 0.37
N ASN A 293 -8.23 -15.70 1.61
CA ASN A 293 -8.49 -14.35 2.11
C ASN A 293 -7.79 -13.28 1.27
N THR A 294 -6.50 -13.49 0.98
CA THR A 294 -5.66 -12.54 0.23
C THR A 294 -6.16 -12.34 -1.20
N THR A 295 -6.41 -13.42 -1.93
CA THR A 295 -6.87 -13.37 -3.32
C THR A 295 -8.24 -12.72 -3.44
N ARG A 296 -9.16 -12.97 -2.50
CA ARG A 296 -10.48 -12.31 -2.46
C ARG A 296 -10.42 -10.84 -2.07
N LEU A 297 -9.49 -10.44 -1.19
CA LEU A 297 -9.25 -9.02 -0.89
C LEU A 297 -8.71 -8.26 -2.11
N LEU A 298 -7.73 -8.85 -2.81
CA LEU A 298 -7.21 -8.29 -4.06
C LEU A 298 -8.29 -8.26 -5.16
N ASP A 299 -9.13 -9.29 -5.24
CA ASP A 299 -10.22 -9.35 -6.21
C ASP A 299 -11.25 -8.24 -5.99
N TYR A 300 -11.64 -8.03 -4.73
CA TYR A 300 -12.48 -6.92 -4.31
C TYR A 300 -11.82 -5.56 -4.61
N LEU A 301 -10.55 -5.38 -4.23
CA LEU A 301 -9.79 -4.13 -4.44
C LEU A 301 -9.82 -3.72 -5.92
N TRP A 302 -9.44 -4.62 -6.82
CA TRP A 302 -9.37 -4.32 -8.25
C TRP A 302 -10.75 -4.09 -8.87
N THR A 303 -11.74 -4.91 -8.51
CA THR A 303 -13.11 -4.76 -9.03
C THR A 303 -13.75 -3.46 -8.55
N LYS A 304 -13.57 -3.11 -7.26
CA LYS A 304 -14.07 -1.85 -6.71
C LYS A 304 -13.34 -0.65 -7.29
N ALA A 305 -12.01 -0.73 -7.44
CA ALA A 305 -11.23 0.33 -8.07
C ALA A 305 -11.65 0.57 -9.52
N GLU A 306 -11.98 -0.48 -10.28
CA GLU A 306 -12.53 -0.35 -11.64
C GLU A 306 -13.88 0.39 -11.62
N GLY A 307 -14.80 -0.04 -10.76
CA GLY A 307 -16.11 0.61 -10.61
C GLY A 307 -16.06 2.06 -10.14
N MET A 308 -14.97 2.46 -9.47
CA MET A 308 -14.72 3.84 -9.03
C MET A 308 -13.82 4.64 -9.99
N GLY A 309 -13.41 4.07 -11.13
CA GLY A 309 -12.54 4.74 -12.11
C GLY A 309 -11.11 4.97 -11.62
N LEU A 310 -10.64 4.19 -10.65
CA LEU A 310 -9.30 4.28 -10.04
C LEU A 310 -8.30 3.27 -10.58
N ALA A 311 -8.75 2.22 -11.27
CA ALA A 311 -7.90 1.09 -11.64
C ALA A 311 -6.66 1.48 -12.47
N ASP A 312 -6.77 2.43 -13.41
CA ASP A 312 -5.63 2.90 -14.22
C ASP A 312 -4.59 3.70 -13.42
N ARG A 313 -4.97 4.18 -12.23
CA ARG A 313 -4.09 4.89 -11.29
C ARG A 313 -3.48 3.97 -10.25
N LEU A 314 -4.10 2.81 -9.98
CA LEU A 314 -3.71 1.92 -8.90
C LEU A 314 -2.44 1.11 -9.25
N VAL A 315 -1.49 1.12 -8.33
CA VAL A 315 -0.31 0.24 -8.29
C VAL A 315 -0.37 -0.51 -6.96
N VAL A 316 -0.37 -1.83 -7.01
CA VAL A 316 -0.41 -2.69 -5.82
C VAL A 316 0.91 -3.43 -5.67
N HIS A 317 1.56 -3.29 -4.51
CA HIS A 317 2.72 -4.09 -4.12
C HIS A 317 2.30 -5.09 -3.06
N VAL A 318 2.27 -6.37 -3.41
CA VAL A 318 2.00 -7.46 -2.48
C VAL A 318 3.33 -8.08 -2.07
N THR A 319 3.63 -8.02 -0.78
CA THR A 319 4.88 -8.52 -0.20
C THR A 319 4.59 -9.33 1.05
N SER A 320 5.55 -10.14 1.47
CA SER A 320 5.59 -10.77 2.79
C SER A 320 6.88 -10.38 3.52
N ASP A 321 6.96 -10.66 4.81
CA ASP A 321 8.14 -10.42 5.64
C ASP A 321 9.25 -11.44 5.33
N VAL A 322 9.00 -12.73 5.59
CA VAL A 322 9.91 -13.86 5.32
C VAL A 322 9.32 -14.78 4.23
N GLY A 323 10.03 -15.83 3.85
CA GLY A 323 9.47 -16.97 3.13
C GLY A 323 9.21 -18.17 4.04
N ARG A 324 8.78 -19.28 3.44
CA ARG A 324 8.64 -20.58 4.12
C ARG A 324 9.60 -21.60 3.54
N THR A 325 10.11 -22.50 4.39
CA THR A 325 11.09 -23.51 3.99
C THR A 325 10.56 -24.37 2.84
N PRO A 326 11.42 -24.77 1.90
CA PRO A 326 11.07 -25.67 0.79
C PRO A 326 10.94 -27.14 1.24
N SER A 327 10.48 -27.35 2.48
CA SER A 327 10.35 -28.64 3.14
C SER A 327 9.44 -28.51 4.36
N TYR A 328 8.74 -29.59 4.70
CA TYR A 328 7.90 -29.64 5.90
C TYR A 328 8.71 -29.99 7.15
N ASN A 329 8.35 -29.37 8.28
CA ASN A 329 8.85 -29.71 9.60
C ASN A 329 8.05 -30.87 10.23
N ALA A 330 8.43 -31.32 11.43
CA ALA A 330 7.76 -32.42 12.13
C ALA A 330 6.30 -32.11 12.53
N GLY A 331 5.92 -30.84 12.62
CA GLY A 331 4.57 -30.37 12.95
C GLY A 331 3.62 -30.28 11.75
N ASN A 332 3.99 -30.84 10.59
CA ASN A 332 3.29 -30.60 9.31
C ASN A 332 3.23 -29.12 8.91
N GLY A 333 4.18 -28.33 9.42
CA GLY A 333 4.36 -26.91 9.10
C GLY A 333 5.52 -26.66 8.15
N LYS A 334 5.79 -25.38 7.90
CA LYS A 334 7.02 -24.91 7.27
C LYS A 334 7.63 -23.78 8.11
N ASP A 335 8.95 -23.79 8.23
CA ASP A 335 9.69 -22.83 9.06
C ASP A 335 10.12 -21.60 8.23
N HIS A 336 10.80 -20.64 8.86
CA HIS A 336 11.18 -19.40 8.20
C HIS A 336 12.24 -19.61 7.13
N TRP A 337 12.10 -18.88 6.03
CA TRP A 337 13.07 -18.88 4.94
C TRP A 337 13.49 -17.48 4.56
N SER A 338 14.78 -17.32 4.23
CA SER A 338 15.36 -16.02 3.84
C SER A 338 15.21 -15.70 2.35
N LEU A 339 14.43 -16.50 1.62
CA LEU A 339 14.06 -16.25 0.23
C LEU A 339 12.56 -15.96 0.16
N GLY A 340 12.19 -14.89 -0.54
CA GLY A 340 10.81 -14.49 -0.74
C GLY A 340 10.47 -14.16 -2.18
N SER A 341 9.24 -13.74 -2.38
CA SER A 341 8.72 -13.22 -3.64
C SER A 341 7.85 -11.99 -3.40
N ASP A 342 7.64 -11.21 -4.45
CA ASP A 342 6.65 -10.13 -4.51
C ASP A 342 5.73 -10.32 -5.70
N ILE A 343 4.53 -9.74 -5.59
CA ILE A 343 3.68 -9.48 -6.76
C ILE A 343 3.46 -7.98 -6.87
N ILE A 344 3.77 -7.42 -8.03
CA ILE A 344 3.48 -6.01 -8.35
C ILE A 344 2.37 -6.02 -9.37
N MET A 345 1.27 -5.30 -9.10
CA MET A 345 0.11 -5.26 -9.97
C MET A 345 -0.21 -3.84 -10.45
N ALA A 346 -0.50 -3.69 -11.74
CA ALA A 346 -1.03 -2.48 -12.35
C ALA A 346 -1.84 -2.84 -13.59
N LYS A 347 -2.97 -2.16 -13.81
CA LYS A 347 -3.77 -2.31 -15.03
C LYS A 347 -3.01 -1.75 -16.23
N ASN A 348 -3.14 -2.39 -17.40
CA ASN A 348 -2.55 -1.97 -18.67
C ASN A 348 -1.02 -1.77 -18.61
N ALA A 349 -0.34 -2.47 -17.70
CA ALA A 349 1.10 -2.37 -17.54
C ALA A 349 1.84 -3.21 -18.59
N PRO A 350 2.71 -2.63 -19.44
CA PRO A 350 3.41 -3.38 -20.47
C PRO A 350 4.39 -4.42 -19.90
N TRP A 351 4.82 -4.25 -18.65
CA TRP A 351 5.72 -5.15 -17.94
C TRP A 351 5.02 -6.30 -17.20
N ALA A 352 3.69 -6.34 -17.20
CA ALA A 352 2.91 -7.39 -16.53
C ALA A 352 2.91 -8.71 -17.32
N ASN A 353 2.21 -9.73 -16.81
CA ASN A 353 2.16 -11.09 -17.35
C ASN A 353 3.56 -11.70 -17.55
N ARG A 354 4.42 -11.52 -16.54
CA ARG A 354 5.84 -11.89 -16.58
C ARG A 354 6.31 -12.37 -15.22
N ILE A 355 7.27 -13.29 -15.23
CA ILE A 355 8.07 -13.68 -14.07
C ILE A 355 9.45 -13.03 -14.23
N VAL A 356 9.93 -12.39 -13.16
CA VAL A 356 11.27 -11.85 -13.03
C VAL A 356 11.91 -12.36 -11.74
N GLY A 357 13.24 -12.37 -11.70
CA GLY A 357 13.95 -13.04 -10.62
C GLY A 357 13.82 -14.57 -10.69
N ILE A 358 14.72 -15.27 -9.99
CA ILE A 358 14.85 -16.72 -10.07
C ILE A 358 15.18 -17.28 -8.69
N SER A 359 14.44 -18.30 -8.28
CA SER A 359 14.83 -19.19 -7.19
C SER A 359 15.13 -20.58 -7.76
N GLY A 360 16.00 -21.34 -7.11
CA GLY A 360 16.35 -22.66 -7.60
C GLY A 360 15.28 -23.74 -7.36
N ALA A 361 15.65 -25.00 -7.62
CA ALA A 361 14.71 -26.14 -7.58
C ALA A 361 14.16 -26.42 -6.18
N THR A 362 14.92 -26.05 -5.15
CA THR A 362 14.57 -26.11 -3.73
C THR A 362 14.48 -24.72 -3.13
N HIS A 363 14.14 -23.70 -3.93
CA HIS A 363 14.07 -22.31 -3.47
C HIS A 363 15.35 -21.82 -2.80
N GLU A 364 16.50 -22.25 -3.32
CA GLU A 364 17.80 -21.70 -3.00
C GLU A 364 18.06 -20.41 -3.80
N LYS A 365 18.87 -19.52 -3.22
CA LYS A 365 19.27 -18.22 -3.80
C LYS A 365 20.01 -18.44 -5.13
N ARG A 366 19.71 -17.61 -6.14
CA ARG A 366 20.34 -17.67 -7.46
C ARG A 366 20.74 -16.27 -7.93
N ALA A 367 21.94 -16.17 -8.48
CA ALA A 367 22.44 -14.96 -9.09
C ALA A 367 21.85 -14.79 -10.50
N ILE A 368 21.47 -13.55 -10.83
CA ILE A 368 20.87 -13.19 -12.11
C ILE A 368 21.60 -12.00 -12.74
N ASN A 369 21.61 -11.96 -14.07
CA ASN A 369 22.08 -10.80 -14.79
C ASN A 369 21.06 -9.64 -14.63
N PRO A 370 21.47 -8.44 -14.19
CA PRO A 370 20.52 -7.36 -13.91
C PRO A 370 19.81 -6.81 -15.15
N ASN A 371 20.37 -7.00 -16.34
CA ASN A 371 19.79 -6.50 -17.61
C ASN A 371 18.88 -7.53 -18.29
N THR A 372 19.26 -8.80 -18.27
CA THR A 372 18.47 -9.88 -18.92
C THR A 372 17.52 -10.59 -17.96
N LEU A 373 17.77 -10.50 -16.65
CA LEU A 373 17.06 -11.18 -15.56
C LEU A 373 17.17 -12.72 -15.56
N GLN A 374 18.02 -13.27 -16.42
CA GLN A 374 18.32 -14.70 -16.51
C GLN A 374 19.44 -15.10 -15.54
N LEU A 375 19.56 -16.41 -15.27
CA LEU A 375 20.65 -16.97 -14.46
C LEU A 375 22.02 -16.52 -14.96
N SER A 376 22.89 -16.13 -14.04
CA SER A 376 24.25 -15.71 -14.35
C SER A 376 25.17 -16.00 -13.17
N GLU A 377 26.21 -16.79 -13.36
CA GLU A 377 27.19 -17.09 -12.31
C GLU A 377 27.92 -15.84 -11.79
N SER A 378 28.14 -14.86 -12.67
CA SER A 378 28.70 -13.54 -12.35
C SER A 378 27.64 -12.47 -12.06
N GLY A 379 26.37 -12.89 -11.90
CA GLY A 379 25.25 -11.99 -11.66
C GLY A 379 25.17 -11.47 -10.22
N VAL A 380 24.05 -10.81 -9.91
CA VAL A 380 23.74 -10.33 -8.56
C VAL A 380 22.62 -11.17 -7.94
N GLN A 381 22.64 -11.31 -6.62
CA GLN A 381 21.49 -11.87 -5.88
C GLN A 381 20.41 -10.79 -5.81
N LEU A 382 19.20 -11.12 -6.28
CA LEU A 382 18.06 -10.21 -6.15
C LEU A 382 17.76 -9.99 -4.66
N GLN A 383 17.50 -8.75 -4.26
CA GLN A 383 17.37 -8.34 -2.85
C GLN A 383 16.29 -7.27 -2.73
N PRO A 384 15.73 -7.03 -1.52
CA PRO A 384 14.71 -5.98 -1.32
C PRO A 384 15.17 -4.60 -1.79
N ARG A 385 16.45 -4.24 -1.63
CA ARG A 385 17.00 -2.97 -2.13
C ARG A 385 16.80 -2.77 -3.63
N HIS A 386 16.91 -3.84 -4.43
CA HIS A 386 16.70 -3.80 -5.86
C HIS A 386 15.22 -3.59 -6.20
N VAL A 387 14.32 -4.36 -5.58
CA VAL A 387 12.87 -4.23 -5.81
C VAL A 387 12.39 -2.84 -5.42
N GLN A 388 12.82 -2.34 -4.25
CA GLN A 388 12.43 -1.03 -3.76
C GLN A 388 13.01 0.12 -4.61
N ALA A 389 14.25 -0.01 -5.10
CA ALA A 389 14.82 0.97 -6.03
C ALA A 389 14.05 1.03 -7.36
N GLU A 390 13.70 -0.13 -7.93
CA GLU A 390 12.92 -0.18 -9.18
C GLU A 390 11.47 0.29 -8.98
N LEU A 391 10.86 0.04 -7.81
CA LEU A 391 9.54 0.59 -7.49
C LEU A 391 9.56 2.13 -7.39
N ARG A 392 10.63 2.73 -6.86
CA ARG A 392 10.80 4.20 -6.86
C ARG A 392 10.87 4.76 -8.29
N LYS A 393 11.54 4.05 -9.22
CA LYS A 393 11.56 4.42 -10.65
C LYS A 393 10.18 4.26 -11.29
N LEU A 394 9.49 3.16 -11.02
CA LEU A 394 8.13 2.92 -11.51
C LEU A 394 7.15 4.02 -11.08
N LEU A 395 7.29 4.52 -9.85
CA LEU A 395 6.48 5.60 -9.29
C LEU A 395 6.97 7.00 -9.70
N GLY A 396 8.08 7.11 -10.43
CA GLY A 396 8.64 8.37 -10.91
C GLY A 396 9.22 9.26 -9.81
N ILE A 397 9.63 8.68 -8.68
CA ILE A 397 10.15 9.43 -7.52
C ILE A 397 11.67 9.27 -7.32
N ASP A 398 12.33 8.39 -8.07
CA ASP A 398 13.73 8.03 -7.88
C ASP A 398 14.69 9.23 -8.03
N THR A 399 14.43 10.12 -8.99
CA THR A 399 15.27 11.31 -9.24
C THR A 399 14.99 12.48 -8.29
N HIS A 400 13.96 12.41 -7.45
CA HIS A 400 13.62 13.47 -6.52
C HIS A 400 14.70 13.61 -5.42
N ALA A 401 15.05 14.83 -5.02
CA ALA A 401 16.11 15.09 -4.04
C ALA A 401 15.91 14.33 -2.71
N LEU A 402 14.66 14.20 -2.26
CA LEU A 402 14.33 13.42 -1.06
C LEU A 402 14.62 11.92 -1.23
N ALA A 403 14.31 11.33 -2.40
CA ALA A 403 14.61 9.93 -2.66
C ALA A 403 16.12 9.67 -2.76
N GLN A 404 16.87 10.60 -3.37
CA GLN A 404 18.33 10.56 -3.47
C GLN A 404 19.03 10.64 -2.09
N ARG A 405 18.42 11.32 -1.11
CA ARG A 405 18.92 11.32 0.29
C ARG A 405 18.86 9.93 0.93
N TYR A 406 17.92 9.09 0.51
CA TYR A 406 17.74 7.72 0.98
C TYR A 406 18.13 6.69 -0.09
N ASP A 407 19.23 6.94 -0.80
CA ASP A 407 19.75 6.04 -1.82
C ASP A 407 20.01 4.64 -1.22
N LEU A 408 19.45 3.63 -1.89
CA LEU A 408 19.55 2.22 -1.52
C LEU A 408 20.84 1.57 -2.00
N LYS A 409 21.67 2.30 -2.77
CA LYS A 409 22.92 1.81 -3.36
C LYS A 409 22.73 0.51 -4.12
N ALA A 410 21.56 0.34 -4.73
CA ALA A 410 21.17 -0.85 -5.47
C ALA A 410 21.65 -0.75 -6.92
N GLU A 411 22.18 -1.85 -7.44
CA GLU A 411 22.45 -2.01 -8.86
C GLU A 411 21.14 -1.86 -9.64
N SER A 412 21.15 -1.14 -10.77
CA SER A 412 19.96 -0.98 -11.60
C SER A 412 19.54 -2.34 -12.15
N MET A 413 18.24 -2.66 -12.08
CA MET A 413 17.69 -3.93 -12.56
C MET A 413 16.56 -3.70 -13.56
N ALA A 414 16.51 -4.49 -14.62
CA ALA A 414 15.51 -4.34 -15.68
C ALA A 414 14.13 -4.94 -15.32
N LEU A 415 13.72 -4.94 -14.03
CA LEU A 415 12.52 -5.63 -13.54
C LEU A 415 11.24 -5.23 -14.31
N PHE A 416 11.11 -3.93 -14.61
CA PHE A 416 9.97 -3.35 -15.30
C PHE A 416 10.21 -3.12 -16.81
N ASN A 417 11.31 -3.63 -17.38
CA ASN A 417 11.51 -3.62 -18.83
C ASN A 417 10.67 -4.75 -19.47
N PRO A 418 9.68 -4.43 -20.32
CA PRO A 418 8.76 -5.42 -20.88
C PRO A 418 9.45 -6.47 -21.77
N ALA A 419 10.65 -6.19 -22.27
CA ALA A 419 11.37 -7.06 -23.21
C ALA A 419 12.19 -8.19 -22.55
N VAL A 420 12.37 -8.21 -21.22
CA VAL A 420 13.31 -9.14 -20.56
C VAL A 420 12.69 -9.92 -19.41
N SER A 421 12.71 -11.25 -19.40
CA SER A 421 12.10 -12.08 -18.34
C SER A 421 13.13 -13.04 -17.74
N SER A 422 12.75 -13.73 -16.67
CA SER A 422 13.62 -14.72 -16.01
C SER A 422 14.00 -15.92 -16.88
N GLY A 423 13.37 -16.09 -18.05
CA GLY A 423 13.54 -17.28 -18.89
C GLY A 423 12.90 -18.55 -18.31
N ILE A 424 12.14 -18.43 -17.22
CA ILE A 424 11.32 -19.53 -16.70
C ILE A 424 10.23 -19.81 -17.73
N THR A 425 10.29 -20.98 -18.35
CA THR A 425 9.25 -21.47 -19.26
C THR A 425 7.99 -21.72 -18.45
N VAL A 426 6.89 -21.14 -18.89
CA VAL A 426 5.54 -21.38 -18.39
C VAL A 426 4.95 -22.50 -19.21
#